data_AF-A0AAI9I153-F1
#
_entry.id   AF-A0AAI9I153-F1
#
_cell.length_a   1.000
_cell.length_b   1.000
_cell.length_c   1.000
_cell.angle_alpha   90.00
_cell.angle_beta   90.00
_cell.angle_gamma   90.00
#
_symmetry.space_group_name_H-M   'P 1'
#
loop_
_entity.id
_entity.type
_entity.pdbx_description
1 polymer ?
#
loop_
_entity_poly.entity_id
_entity_poly.type
_entity_poly.pdbx_seq_one_letter_code
_entity_poly.pdbx_strand_id
1 'polypeptide(L)'
;MSEKDTPEADEYQYVSYYPLNGMKREKPAPLQLLPAPNYTSNAHGMAWFSVEKGNADGSDLALPQKGDPFGKIYLNKTLWWRLYESDILDKEEAVSQNNWEEYVILMRKKVRSFISSLNVAGYHPNTYAFYGHTKPSYGSVKWHITSITYPKDMHDSDKTIPNNYREVPFPFNRSRLYELKASNSAGDGTVPVESLKTIQRQNGQLIKSVLATNVDHQGAYEVKNLDDIHQRPALQFTLRAIAKMVQEVPAC
;
A
#
# COMPACT_ATOMS: atom_id res chain seq x y z
N MET A 1 -46.90 2.87 -2.17
CA MET A 1 -46.43 4.13 -1.56
C MET A 1 -45.06 3.82 -0.96
N SER A 2 -44.02 4.20 -1.71
CA SER A 2 -42.58 4.19 -1.43
C SER A 2 -42.07 3.46 -0.18
N GLU A 3 -41.59 2.23 -0.39
CA GLU A 3 -40.61 1.57 0.47
C GLU A 3 -39.27 2.28 0.23
N LYS A 4 -38.67 2.85 1.28
CA LYS A 4 -37.38 3.55 1.16
C LYS A 4 -36.27 2.53 1.25
N ASP A 5 -35.62 2.28 0.11
CA ASP A 5 -34.29 1.69 0.03
C ASP A 5 -33.31 2.54 0.88
N THR A 6 -32.96 2.04 2.06
CA THR A 6 -31.73 2.42 2.75
C THR A 6 -30.58 1.66 2.09
N PRO A 7 -29.58 2.33 1.50
CA PRO A 7 -28.40 1.64 1.02
C PRO A 7 -27.67 1.07 2.24
N GLU A 8 -27.50 -0.25 2.23
CA GLU A 8 -26.60 -0.98 3.10
C GLU A 8 -25.20 -0.36 2.93
N ALA A 9 -24.73 0.35 3.96
CA ALA A 9 -23.45 1.02 3.92
C ALA A 9 -22.36 -0.04 3.81
N ASP A 10 -21.70 -0.09 2.64
CA ASP A 10 -20.55 -0.92 2.33
C ASP A 10 -19.55 -0.95 3.50
N GLU A 11 -19.51 -2.09 4.22
CA GLU A 11 -18.58 -2.38 5.32
C GLU A 11 -17.15 -2.70 4.80
N TYR A 12 -16.77 -2.12 3.66
CA TYR A 12 -15.46 -2.29 3.01
C TYR A 12 -14.72 -0.97 2.96
N GLN A 13 -14.42 -0.43 4.13
CA GLN A 13 -13.63 0.79 4.21
C GLN A 13 -12.61 0.69 5.35
N TYR A 14 -11.35 0.97 5.02
CA TYR A 14 -10.23 1.26 5.93
C TYR A 14 -9.36 0.10 6.43
N VAL A 15 -8.66 -0.57 5.50
CA VAL A 15 -7.36 -1.24 5.81
C VAL A 15 -6.17 -0.36 5.38
N SER A 16 -6.34 0.96 5.26
CA SER A 16 -5.25 1.85 4.89
C SER A 16 -5.30 3.12 5.73
N TYR A 17 -4.17 3.40 6.39
CA TYR A 17 -3.83 4.51 7.29
C TYR A 17 -4.05 4.40 8.80
N TYR A 18 -4.97 3.56 9.30
CA TYR A 18 -4.99 3.13 10.71
C TYR A 18 -4.51 1.70 11.03
N PRO A 19 -4.13 0.79 10.08
CA PRO A 19 -3.87 -0.60 10.47
C PRO A 19 -2.67 -0.76 11.40
N LEU A 20 -1.59 0.03 11.29
CA LEU A 20 -0.38 -0.27 12.07
C LEU A 20 -0.54 -0.04 13.57
N ASN A 21 -1.51 0.75 14.01
CA ASN A 21 -1.65 1.10 15.43
C ASN A 21 -2.55 0.11 16.19
N GLY A 22 -3.49 -0.56 15.51
CA GLY A 22 -4.36 -1.61 16.08
C GLY A 22 -4.03 -3.05 15.65
N MET A 23 -3.33 -3.24 14.53
CA MET A 23 -2.82 -4.54 14.10
C MET A 23 -1.62 -4.86 15.00
N LYS A 24 -1.67 -6.01 15.70
CA LYS A 24 -0.61 -6.46 16.62
C LYS A 24 0.77 -6.07 16.07
N ARG A 25 1.39 -5.08 16.72
CA ARG A 25 2.66 -4.44 16.36
C ARG A 25 3.84 -5.43 16.32
N GLU A 26 3.57 -6.68 16.71
CA GLU A 26 4.46 -7.84 16.74
C GLU A 26 4.44 -8.68 15.43
N LYS A 27 3.49 -8.46 14.52
CA LYS A 27 3.32 -9.32 13.34
C LYS A 27 4.09 -8.77 12.14
N PRO A 28 5.09 -9.49 11.60
CA PRO A 28 5.86 -9.01 10.45
C PRO A 28 5.05 -9.02 9.14
N ALA A 29 4.07 -9.92 9.00
CA ALA A 29 3.43 -10.20 7.71
C ALA A 29 2.76 -8.97 7.04
N PRO A 30 2.00 -8.13 7.75
CA PRO A 30 1.40 -6.94 7.14
C PRO A 30 2.45 -5.92 6.68
N LEU A 31 3.55 -5.79 7.45
CA LEU A 31 4.67 -4.90 7.11
C LEU A 31 5.52 -5.43 5.94
N GLN A 32 5.45 -6.73 5.64
CA GLN A 32 6.11 -7.32 4.48
C GLN A 32 5.47 -6.92 3.15
N LEU A 33 4.27 -6.30 3.17
CA LEU A 33 3.60 -5.75 1.99
C LEU A 33 4.10 -4.34 1.62
N LEU A 34 4.95 -3.72 2.45
CA LEU A 34 5.47 -2.39 2.18
C LEU A 34 6.33 -2.37 0.89
N PRO A 35 6.31 -1.27 0.11
CA PRO A 35 7.12 -1.14 -1.08
C PRO A 35 8.60 -1.47 -0.86
N ALA A 36 9.14 -2.36 -1.69
CA ALA A 36 10.54 -2.75 -1.63
C ALA A 36 11.47 -1.66 -2.21
N PRO A 37 12.79 -1.70 -1.95
CA PRO A 37 13.77 -0.73 -2.50
C PRO A 37 13.75 -0.57 -4.03
N ASN A 38 13.33 -1.61 -4.74
CA ASN A 38 13.21 -1.74 -6.18
C ASN A 38 11.81 -1.34 -6.72
N TYR A 39 10.85 -1.04 -5.85
CA TYR A 39 9.51 -0.62 -6.27
C TYR A 39 9.57 0.71 -7.01
N THR A 40 8.85 0.80 -8.13
CA THR A 40 8.83 1.99 -8.98
C THR A 40 7.42 2.46 -9.24
N SER A 41 7.15 3.73 -8.93
CA SER A 41 5.95 4.40 -9.36
C SER A 41 6.13 5.01 -10.75
N ASN A 42 5.07 4.96 -11.56
CA ASN A 42 5.08 5.61 -12.87
C ASN A 42 5.10 7.15 -12.76
N ALA A 43 4.68 7.73 -11.63
CA ALA A 43 4.57 9.18 -11.46
C ALA A 43 5.91 9.88 -11.19
N HIS A 44 6.82 9.23 -10.46
CA HIS A 44 8.08 9.85 -10.00
C HIS A 44 9.30 8.90 -10.04
N GLY A 45 9.24 7.81 -10.80
CA GLY A 45 10.31 6.81 -10.88
C GLY A 45 10.38 5.94 -9.61
N MET A 46 11.56 5.82 -8.99
CA MET A 46 11.71 5.07 -7.72
C MET A 46 10.92 5.72 -6.56
N ALA A 47 10.60 7.01 -6.67
CA ALA A 47 9.83 7.70 -5.65
C ALA A 47 8.34 7.38 -5.79
N TRP A 48 7.72 6.93 -4.70
CA TRP A 48 6.30 6.59 -4.62
C TRP A 48 5.59 7.31 -3.47
N PHE A 49 6.34 8.02 -2.63
CA PHE A 49 5.82 8.88 -1.56
C PHE A 49 6.30 10.32 -1.80
N SER A 50 5.41 11.30 -1.69
CA SER A 50 5.78 12.70 -1.81
C SER A 50 5.09 13.61 -0.79
N VAL A 51 5.72 14.74 -0.49
CA VAL A 51 5.18 15.77 0.40
C VAL A 51 5.31 17.12 -0.29
N GLU A 52 4.17 17.75 -0.53
CA GLU A 52 4.14 19.09 -1.12
C GLU A 52 4.82 20.11 -0.21
N LYS A 53 5.76 20.86 -0.77
CA LYS A 53 6.62 21.80 -0.01
C LYS A 53 7.26 21.15 1.23
N GLY A 54 7.66 19.88 1.10
CA GLY A 54 8.23 19.09 2.20
C GLY A 54 9.72 19.34 2.43
N ASN A 55 10.44 19.96 1.49
CA ASN A 55 11.85 20.32 1.66
C ASN A 55 12.01 21.65 2.40
N ALA A 56 13.18 21.86 3.00
CA ALA A 56 13.51 23.09 3.73
C ALA A 56 13.50 24.35 2.84
N ASP A 57 13.79 24.21 1.55
CA ASP A 57 13.73 25.28 0.55
C ASP A 57 12.30 25.54 0.02
N GLY A 58 11.30 24.81 0.52
CA GLY A 58 9.91 24.92 0.10
C GLY A 58 9.57 24.15 -1.18
N SER A 59 10.48 23.37 -1.75
CA SER A 59 10.19 22.48 -2.89
C SER A 59 9.51 21.18 -2.45
N ASP A 60 8.91 20.47 -3.42
CA ASP A 60 8.28 19.17 -3.18
C ASP A 60 9.32 18.10 -2.82
N LEU A 61 9.06 17.36 -1.74
CA LEU A 61 9.87 16.21 -1.33
C LEU A 61 9.38 14.95 -2.04
N ALA A 62 10.28 14.17 -2.63
CA ALA A 62 9.99 12.87 -3.23
C ALA A 62 10.88 11.78 -2.61
N LEU A 63 10.28 10.68 -2.16
CA LEU A 63 10.93 9.55 -1.49
C LEU A 63 10.49 8.20 -2.09
N PRO A 64 11.31 7.15 -1.97
CA PRO A 64 12.62 7.13 -1.32
C PRO A 64 13.75 7.77 -2.14
N GLN A 65 14.53 8.63 -1.49
CA GLN A 65 15.81 9.09 -2.03
C GLN A 65 16.79 7.92 -2.11
N LYS A 66 17.53 7.82 -3.23
CA LYS A 66 18.52 6.75 -3.48
C LYS A 66 17.94 5.32 -3.38
N GLY A 67 16.61 5.16 -3.48
CA GLY A 67 15.96 3.85 -3.42
C GLY A 67 15.95 3.19 -2.03
N ASP A 68 16.15 3.92 -0.93
CA ASP A 68 16.10 3.37 0.44
C ASP A 68 14.80 3.74 1.19
N PRO A 69 13.70 2.99 1.03
CA PRO A 69 12.46 3.27 1.75
C PRO A 69 12.57 2.93 3.25
N PHE A 70 13.48 2.03 3.66
CA PHE A 70 13.66 1.70 5.07
C PHE A 70 14.22 2.88 5.85
N GLY A 71 15.33 3.45 5.39
CA GLY A 71 15.94 4.59 6.07
C GLY A 71 15.16 5.89 5.87
N LYS A 72 14.51 6.06 4.73
CA LYS A 72 13.86 7.34 4.38
C LYS A 72 12.40 7.45 4.80
N ILE A 73 11.68 6.34 4.91
CA ILE A 73 10.24 6.34 5.17
C ILE A 73 9.92 5.49 6.41
N TYR A 74 10.30 4.22 6.40
CA TYR A 74 9.79 3.25 7.39
C TYR A 74 10.40 3.44 8.78
N LEU A 75 11.69 3.73 8.87
CA LEU A 75 12.43 3.89 10.13
C LEU A 75 12.62 5.37 10.51
N ASN A 76 11.86 6.27 9.89
CA ASN A 76 11.86 7.67 10.26
C ASN A 76 11.08 7.88 11.56
N LYS A 77 11.76 8.31 12.62
CA LYS A 77 11.14 8.55 13.94
C LYS A 77 10.57 9.96 14.08
N THR A 78 11.15 10.93 13.40
CA THR A 78 11.03 12.35 13.81
C THR A 78 10.12 13.16 12.89
N LEU A 79 10.06 12.86 11.60
CA LEU A 79 9.25 13.67 10.69
C LEU A 79 7.78 13.35 10.84
N TRP A 80 6.95 14.38 10.71
CA TRP A 80 5.50 14.29 10.94
C TRP A 80 4.80 13.34 9.98
N TRP A 81 5.40 12.96 8.85
CA TRP A 81 4.83 12.01 7.90
C TRP A 81 5.33 10.57 8.10
N ARG A 82 5.99 10.29 9.23
CA ARG A 82 6.48 8.94 9.60
C ARG A 82 5.40 7.87 9.47
N LEU A 83 5.83 6.66 9.09
CA LEU A 83 4.92 5.52 8.93
C LEU A 83 4.35 5.02 10.27
N TYR A 84 5.14 5.11 11.35
CA TYR A 84 4.78 4.60 12.67
C TYR A 84 4.98 5.65 13.75
N GLU A 85 4.01 5.77 14.64
CA GLU A 85 4.00 6.68 15.78
C GLU A 85 3.93 5.86 17.06
N SER A 86 5.06 5.70 17.74
CA SER A 86 5.14 4.84 18.93
C SER A 86 4.38 5.39 20.14
N ASP A 87 4.02 6.67 20.10
CA ASP A 87 3.34 7.46 21.13
C ASP A 87 1.83 7.63 20.88
N ILE A 88 1.28 7.04 19.81
CA ILE A 88 -0.12 7.28 19.43
C ILE A 88 -1.13 6.70 20.42
N LEU A 89 -0.86 5.50 20.94
CA LEU A 89 -1.66 4.86 21.98
C LEU A 89 -1.01 4.99 23.36
N ASP A 90 0.32 4.94 23.41
CA ASP A 90 1.11 4.86 24.63
C ASP A 90 1.93 6.13 24.83
N LYS A 91 1.37 7.11 25.55
CA LYS A 91 2.01 8.42 25.74
C LYS A 91 3.15 8.42 26.76
N GLU A 92 3.28 7.35 27.55
CA GLU A 92 4.38 7.21 28.51
C GLU A 92 5.71 7.03 27.76
N GLU A 93 6.69 7.88 28.09
CA GLU A 93 7.94 7.98 27.34
C GLU A 93 8.71 6.65 27.28
N ALA A 94 8.84 5.96 28.43
CA ALA A 94 9.54 4.68 28.50
C ALA A 94 8.87 3.61 27.62
N VAL A 95 7.53 3.56 27.62
CA VAL A 95 6.74 2.62 26.81
C VAL A 95 6.84 2.96 25.33
N SER A 96 6.69 4.24 24.96
CA SER A 96 6.84 4.70 23.58
C SER A 96 8.25 4.42 23.04
N GLN A 97 9.28 4.61 23.86
CA GLN A 97 10.65 4.29 23.49
C GLN A 97 10.84 2.79 23.25
N ASN A 98 10.34 1.93 24.14
CA ASN A 98 10.38 0.48 23.96
C ASN A 98 9.63 0.05 22.69
N ASN A 99 8.41 0.58 22.49
CA ASN A 99 7.59 0.34 21.30
C ASN A 99 8.33 0.69 20.00
N TRP A 100 9.07 1.80 19.99
CA TRP A 100 9.89 2.19 18.85
C TRP A 100 11.05 1.22 18.61
N GLU A 101 11.74 0.80 19.66
CA GLU A 101 12.86 -0.15 19.57
C GLU A 101 12.41 -1.51 19.02
N GLU A 102 11.28 -2.03 19.51
CA GLU A 102 10.66 -3.25 19.01
C GLU A 102 10.29 -3.15 17.53
N TYR A 103 9.66 -2.04 17.12
CA TYR A 103 9.34 -1.78 15.72
C TYR A 103 10.60 -1.74 14.84
N VAL A 104 11.66 -1.07 15.28
CA VAL A 104 12.94 -1.01 14.54
C VAL A 104 13.54 -2.41 14.40
N ILE A 105 13.51 -3.22 15.46
CA ILE A 105 13.98 -4.60 15.44
C ILE A 105 13.16 -5.44 14.45
N LEU A 106 11.83 -5.34 14.48
CA LEU A 106 10.93 -6.04 13.57
C LEU A 106 11.21 -5.66 12.11
N MET A 107 11.28 -4.37 11.82
CA MET A 107 11.53 -3.85 10.48
C MET A 107 12.90 -4.28 9.94
N ARG A 108 13.95 -4.23 10.77
CA ARG A 108 15.31 -4.60 10.35
C ARG A 108 15.51 -6.11 10.23
N LYS A 109 15.10 -6.88 11.25
CA LYS A 109 15.43 -8.31 11.35
C LYS A 109 14.45 -9.20 10.59
N LYS A 110 13.17 -8.80 10.47
CA LYS A 110 12.14 -9.63 9.84
C LYS A 110 11.73 -9.08 8.48
N VAL A 111 11.27 -7.83 8.43
CA VAL A 111 10.68 -7.24 7.21
C VAL A 111 11.74 -7.01 6.13
N ARG A 112 12.82 -6.29 6.47
CA ARG A 112 13.92 -6.02 5.52
C ARG A 112 14.59 -7.29 5.05
N SER A 113 14.82 -8.24 5.95
CA SER A 113 15.43 -9.53 5.60
C SER A 113 14.56 -10.29 4.61
N PHE A 114 13.25 -10.36 4.87
CA PHE A 114 12.29 -11.01 3.97
C PHE A 114 12.25 -10.35 2.60
N ILE A 115 12.01 -9.03 2.53
CA ILE A 115 11.93 -8.29 1.26
C ILE A 115 13.24 -8.43 0.46
N SER A 116 14.39 -8.32 1.12
CA SER A 116 15.70 -8.52 0.47
C SER A 116 15.86 -9.94 -0.06
N SER A 117 15.41 -10.94 0.69
CA SER A 117 15.50 -12.34 0.26
C SER A 117 14.66 -12.65 -0.98
N LEU A 118 13.45 -12.09 -1.08
CA LEU A 118 12.59 -12.25 -2.26
C LEU A 118 13.20 -11.62 -3.50
N ASN A 119 13.80 -10.43 -3.35
CA ASN A 119 14.47 -9.73 -4.44
C ASN A 119 15.66 -10.52 -5.03
N VAL A 120 16.31 -11.36 -4.21
CA VAL A 120 17.43 -12.20 -4.65
C VAL A 120 16.95 -13.56 -5.18
N ALA A 121 16.04 -14.22 -4.47
CA ALA A 121 15.59 -15.57 -4.80
C ALA A 121 14.83 -15.64 -6.14
N GLY A 122 14.09 -14.59 -6.50
CA GLY A 122 13.31 -14.56 -7.73
C GLY A 122 12.11 -15.50 -7.71
N TYR A 123 11.68 -15.93 -8.90
CA TYR A 123 10.48 -16.74 -9.10
C TYR A 123 10.85 -18.15 -9.51
N HIS A 124 10.02 -19.12 -9.14
CA HIS A 124 10.19 -20.49 -9.60
C HIS A 124 10.13 -20.53 -11.15
N PRO A 125 10.97 -21.33 -11.84
CA PRO A 125 10.96 -21.39 -13.32
C PRO A 125 9.63 -21.83 -13.92
N ASN A 126 8.80 -22.50 -13.12
CA ASN A 126 7.44 -22.90 -13.47
C ASN A 126 6.37 -21.96 -12.91
N THR A 127 6.56 -20.65 -13.09
CA THR A 127 5.62 -19.63 -12.61
C THR A 127 4.74 -19.10 -13.75
N TYR A 128 3.45 -19.01 -13.47
CA TYR A 128 2.44 -18.36 -14.30
C TYR A 128 1.71 -17.36 -13.41
N ALA A 129 1.53 -16.12 -13.85
CA ALA A 129 0.94 -15.05 -13.04
C ALA A 129 -0.22 -14.38 -13.77
N PHE A 130 -1.25 -13.95 -13.03
CA PHE A 130 -2.20 -12.98 -13.54
C PHE A 130 -2.32 -11.81 -12.55
N TYR A 131 -2.86 -10.69 -13.02
CA TYR A 131 -3.04 -9.48 -12.20
C TYR A 131 -4.18 -8.61 -12.73
N GLY A 132 -4.78 -7.82 -11.83
CA GLY A 132 -5.74 -6.78 -12.18
C GLY A 132 -5.07 -5.51 -12.66
N HIS A 133 -5.65 -4.84 -13.67
CA HIS A 133 -5.05 -3.62 -14.26
C HIS A 133 -6.05 -2.49 -14.56
N THR A 134 -7.25 -2.58 -14.03
CA THR A 134 -8.37 -1.69 -14.41
C THR A 134 -8.95 -0.94 -13.22
N LYS A 135 -8.74 -1.43 -11.99
CA LYS A 135 -9.29 -0.85 -10.77
C LYS A 135 -8.33 0.18 -10.18
N PRO A 136 -8.81 1.36 -9.74
CA PRO A 136 -7.98 2.33 -9.05
C PRO A 136 -7.29 1.72 -7.82
N SER A 137 -5.97 1.93 -7.72
CA SER A 137 -5.09 1.39 -6.69
C SER A 137 -4.05 2.43 -6.28
N TYR A 138 -3.30 2.16 -5.20
CA TYR A 138 -2.40 3.15 -4.59
C TYR A 138 -0.96 2.98 -5.06
N GLY A 139 -0.68 3.23 -6.34
CA GLY A 139 0.67 3.13 -6.92
C GLY A 139 1.67 4.14 -6.35
N SER A 140 1.18 5.27 -5.87
CA SER A 140 1.94 6.28 -5.13
C SER A 140 0.99 7.09 -4.24
N VAL A 141 1.57 7.75 -3.24
CA VAL A 141 0.86 8.57 -2.27
C VAL A 141 1.53 9.95 -2.12
N LYS A 142 0.72 10.99 -1.90
CA LYS A 142 1.17 12.37 -1.75
C LYS A 142 0.46 13.05 -0.58
N TRP A 143 1.22 13.67 0.30
CA TRP A 143 0.69 14.71 1.18
C TRP A 143 0.58 16.03 0.39
N HIS A 144 -0.65 16.47 0.16
CA HIS A 144 -1.00 17.67 -0.59
C HIS A 144 -1.51 18.76 0.36
N ILE A 145 -1.11 20.02 0.14
CA ILE A 145 -1.60 21.14 0.97
C ILE A 145 -3.07 21.37 0.62
N THR A 146 -3.91 21.50 1.64
CA THR A 146 -5.36 21.64 1.49
C THR A 146 -5.94 22.57 2.55
N SER A 147 -7.26 22.75 2.53
CA SER A 147 -8.04 23.44 3.56
C SER A 147 -9.39 22.77 3.72
N ILE A 148 -9.89 22.67 4.96
CA ILE A 148 -11.27 22.26 5.23
C ILE A 148 -12.11 23.52 5.44
N THR A 149 -13.27 23.59 4.79
CA THR A 149 -14.27 24.63 5.03
C THR A 149 -15.38 24.04 5.87
N TYR A 150 -15.60 24.61 7.06
CA TYR A 150 -16.71 24.23 7.93
C TYR A 150 -17.88 25.21 7.74
N PRO A 151 -19.14 24.77 7.92
CA PRO A 151 -20.29 25.67 7.97
C PRO A 151 -20.11 26.77 9.01
N LYS A 152 -20.64 27.97 8.73
CA LYS A 152 -20.45 29.15 9.61
C LYS A 152 -21.00 28.94 11.02
N ASP A 153 -22.07 28.17 11.15
CA ASP A 153 -22.78 27.95 12.42
C ASP A 153 -22.29 26.71 13.18
N MET A 154 -21.22 26.06 12.71
CA MET A 154 -20.65 24.88 13.35
C MET A 154 -19.81 25.29 14.56
N HIS A 155 -20.10 24.70 15.72
CA HIS A 155 -19.33 24.95 16.93
C HIS A 155 -17.91 24.37 16.80
N ASP A 156 -16.92 25.03 17.39
CA ASP A 156 -15.51 24.61 17.27
C ASP A 156 -15.25 23.20 17.79
N SER A 157 -16.00 22.75 18.81
CA SER A 157 -15.90 21.38 19.34
C SER A 157 -16.28 20.30 18.33
N ASP A 158 -17.09 20.66 17.34
CA ASP A 158 -17.65 19.71 16.37
C ASP A 158 -16.77 19.62 15.13
N LYS A 159 -15.78 20.51 14.99
CA LYS A 159 -14.82 20.50 13.89
C LYS A 159 -13.88 19.31 14.04
N THR A 160 -14.08 18.30 13.21
CA THR A 160 -13.19 17.14 13.12
C THR A 160 -12.32 17.21 11.88
N ILE A 161 -11.06 16.81 12.02
CA ILE A 161 -10.14 16.61 10.90
C ILE A 161 -10.23 15.13 10.48
N PRO A 162 -10.46 14.80 9.20
CA PRO A 162 -10.54 13.41 8.78
C PRO A 162 -9.20 12.66 8.94
N ASN A 163 -9.29 11.35 9.06
CA ASN A 163 -8.17 10.45 9.33
C ASN A 163 -6.99 10.53 8.34
N ASN A 164 -7.25 10.91 7.08
CA ASN A 164 -6.23 11.10 6.05
C ASN A 164 -5.67 12.53 5.99
N TYR A 165 -6.00 13.39 6.97
CA TYR A 165 -5.52 14.76 7.05
C TYR A 165 -4.57 14.91 8.24
N ARG A 166 -3.70 15.92 8.15
CA ARG A 166 -2.78 16.26 9.23
C ARG A 166 -2.51 17.75 9.25
N GLU A 167 -2.78 18.37 10.38
CA GLU A 167 -2.35 19.74 10.63
C GLU A 167 -0.90 19.76 11.12
N VAL A 168 -0.05 20.52 10.44
CA VAL A 168 1.37 20.63 10.74
C VAL A 168 1.67 22.06 11.18
N PRO A 169 2.17 22.28 12.41
CA PRO A 169 2.53 23.61 12.88
C PRO A 169 3.81 24.11 12.20
N PHE A 170 3.84 25.41 11.94
CA PHE A 170 4.95 26.18 11.39
C PHE A 170 5.28 27.36 12.32
N PRO A 171 6.48 27.97 12.19
CA PRO A 171 6.85 29.16 12.95
C PRO A 171 5.81 30.30 12.83
N PHE A 172 5.77 31.15 13.84
CA PHE A 172 4.88 32.32 13.91
C PHE A 172 3.38 31.98 13.95
N ASN A 173 3.01 30.92 14.69
CA ASN A 173 1.62 30.45 14.86
C ASN A 173 0.89 30.20 13.54
N ARG A 174 1.63 29.77 12.51
CA ARG A 174 1.05 29.32 11.24
C ARG A 174 0.89 27.81 11.31
N SER A 175 -0.12 27.28 10.65
CA SER A 175 -0.22 25.85 10.39
C SER A 175 -0.48 25.63 8.91
N ARG A 176 -0.20 24.41 8.44
CA ARG A 176 -0.67 23.95 7.14
C ARG A 176 -1.40 22.64 7.34
N LEU A 177 -2.57 22.55 6.72
CA LEU A 177 -3.32 21.31 6.65
C LEU A 177 -2.87 20.54 5.41
N TYR A 178 -2.51 19.27 5.62
CA TYR A 178 -2.17 18.34 4.57
C TYR A 178 -3.24 17.27 4.47
N GLU A 179 -3.54 16.82 3.26
CA GLU A 179 -4.37 15.65 2.95
C GLU A 179 -3.51 14.62 2.22
N LEU A 180 -3.65 13.36 2.63
CA LEU A 180 -2.99 12.24 2.01
C LEU A 180 -3.84 11.69 0.88
N LYS A 181 -3.31 11.82 -0.33
CA LYS A 181 -3.95 11.36 -1.58
C LYS A 181 -3.18 10.23 -2.21
N ALA A 182 -3.90 9.25 -2.75
CA ALA A 182 -3.33 8.21 -3.60
C ALA A 182 -3.42 8.60 -5.08
N SER A 183 -2.54 8.05 -5.92
CA SER A 183 -2.49 8.34 -7.36
C SER A 183 -3.59 7.68 -8.20
N ASN A 184 -4.42 6.81 -7.62
CA ASN A 184 -5.47 6.05 -8.32
C ASN A 184 -4.92 5.33 -9.57
N SER A 185 -3.68 4.81 -9.48
CA SER A 185 -3.07 4.08 -10.58
C SER A 185 -3.86 2.80 -10.89
N ALA A 186 -3.75 2.30 -12.11
CA ALA A 186 -4.33 1.02 -12.48
C ALA A 186 -3.86 -0.11 -11.54
N GLY A 187 -4.74 -1.08 -11.27
CA GLY A 187 -4.47 -2.25 -10.44
C GLY A 187 -5.71 -3.10 -10.25
N ASP A 188 -5.80 -3.78 -9.11
CA ASP A 188 -6.91 -4.66 -8.70
C ASP A 188 -7.74 -4.12 -7.51
N GLY A 189 -7.51 -2.86 -7.12
CA GLY A 189 -8.16 -2.23 -5.95
C GLY A 189 -7.33 -2.33 -4.68
N THR A 190 -6.23 -3.10 -4.69
CA THR A 190 -5.25 -3.17 -3.59
C THR A 190 -3.82 -3.08 -4.11
N VAL A 191 -3.47 -3.94 -5.07
CA VAL A 191 -2.15 -4.05 -5.69
C VAL A 191 -2.11 -3.23 -6.98
N PRO A 192 -1.29 -2.17 -7.03
CA PRO A 192 -1.12 -1.36 -8.23
C PRO A 192 -0.26 -2.08 -9.29
N VAL A 193 -0.47 -1.80 -10.57
CA VAL A 193 0.30 -2.41 -11.69
C VAL A 193 1.81 -2.14 -11.60
N GLU A 194 2.19 -1.06 -10.92
CA GLU A 194 3.56 -0.73 -10.51
C GLU A 194 4.28 -1.91 -9.82
N SER A 195 3.57 -2.67 -8.99
CA SER A 195 4.11 -3.87 -8.33
C SER A 195 4.53 -4.91 -9.36
N LEU A 196 3.70 -5.19 -10.37
CA LEU A 196 4.08 -6.11 -11.45
C LEU A 196 5.23 -5.57 -12.31
N LYS A 197 5.25 -4.27 -12.63
CA LYS A 197 6.36 -3.68 -13.38
C LYS A 197 7.70 -3.89 -12.65
N THR A 198 7.66 -3.85 -11.33
CA THR A 198 8.80 -4.15 -10.47
C THR A 198 9.24 -5.61 -10.61
N ILE A 199 8.29 -6.55 -10.62
CA ILE A 199 8.55 -7.99 -10.88
C ILE A 199 9.25 -8.18 -12.23
N GLN A 200 8.69 -7.59 -13.29
CA GLN A 200 9.18 -7.72 -14.66
C GLN A 200 10.62 -7.21 -14.84
N ARG A 201 11.00 -6.14 -14.13
CA ARG A 201 12.34 -5.53 -14.20
C ARG A 201 13.44 -6.32 -13.48
N GLN A 202 13.07 -7.14 -12.51
CA GLN A 202 14.02 -7.95 -11.74
C GLN A 202 14.19 -9.33 -12.38
N ASN A 203 13.57 -10.35 -11.79
CA ASN A 203 13.69 -11.74 -12.18
C ASN A 203 12.40 -12.26 -12.86
N GLY A 204 11.49 -11.36 -13.24
CA GLY A 204 10.24 -11.70 -13.89
C GLY A 204 10.39 -12.37 -15.25
N GLN A 205 11.59 -12.34 -15.85
CA GLN A 205 11.90 -13.11 -17.07
C GLN A 205 11.77 -14.64 -16.87
N LEU A 206 11.83 -15.12 -15.62
CA LEU A 206 11.61 -16.53 -15.28
C LEU A 206 10.12 -16.92 -15.25
N ILE A 207 9.21 -15.93 -15.33
CA ILE A 207 7.77 -16.18 -15.35
C ILE A 207 7.37 -16.56 -16.78
N LYS A 208 6.84 -17.76 -16.96
CA LYS A 208 6.52 -18.34 -18.27
C LYS A 208 5.38 -17.64 -18.98
N SER A 209 4.42 -17.09 -18.24
CA SER A 209 3.28 -16.38 -18.82
C SER A 209 2.66 -15.43 -17.80
N VAL A 210 2.21 -14.28 -18.29
CA VAL A 210 1.52 -13.27 -17.49
C VAL A 210 0.22 -12.87 -18.17
N LEU A 211 -0.89 -12.86 -17.43
CA LEU A 211 -2.19 -12.35 -17.91
C LEU A 211 -2.59 -11.08 -17.17
N ALA A 212 -2.78 -9.99 -17.90
CA ALA A 212 -3.51 -8.82 -17.41
C ALA A 212 -5.02 -9.08 -17.59
N THR A 213 -5.82 -8.90 -16.54
CA THR A 213 -7.28 -9.06 -16.63
C THR A 213 -8.03 -8.05 -15.77
N ASN A 214 -9.33 -7.91 -15.98
CA ASN A 214 -10.20 -7.06 -15.16
C ASN A 214 -10.68 -7.86 -13.95
N VAL A 215 -9.88 -7.85 -12.89
CA VAL A 215 -10.15 -8.60 -11.66
C VAL A 215 -9.87 -7.72 -10.44
N ASP A 216 -10.70 -7.83 -9.41
CA ASP A 216 -10.46 -7.20 -8.13
C ASP A 216 -9.63 -8.12 -7.21
N HIS A 217 -8.99 -7.54 -6.20
CA HIS A 217 -8.06 -8.27 -5.35
C HIS A 217 -8.73 -9.39 -4.53
N GLN A 218 -9.87 -9.10 -3.90
CA GLN A 218 -10.52 -10.01 -2.95
C GLN A 218 -11.27 -11.13 -3.68
N GLY A 219 -11.97 -10.77 -4.76
CA GLY A 219 -12.78 -11.65 -5.60
C GLY A 219 -11.98 -12.38 -6.68
N ALA A 220 -10.64 -12.31 -6.67
CA ALA A 220 -9.82 -12.79 -7.78
C ALA A 220 -10.00 -14.27 -8.13
N TYR A 221 -10.37 -15.07 -7.14
CA TYR A 221 -10.61 -16.50 -7.26
C TYR A 221 -12.05 -16.90 -6.87
N GLU A 222 -12.96 -15.94 -6.69
CA GLU A 222 -14.35 -16.26 -6.39
C GLU A 222 -14.99 -17.03 -7.53
N VAL A 223 -15.65 -18.13 -7.18
CA VAL A 223 -16.38 -19.00 -8.10
C VAL A 223 -17.79 -19.19 -7.57
N LYS A 224 -18.80 -18.79 -8.35
CA LYS A 224 -20.20 -19.02 -7.99
C LYS A 224 -20.66 -20.44 -8.34
N ASN A 225 -20.24 -20.93 -9.51
CA ASN A 225 -20.52 -22.27 -10.03
C ASN A 225 -19.53 -22.59 -11.17
N LEU A 226 -19.64 -23.77 -11.78
CA LEU A 226 -18.74 -24.18 -12.87
C LEU A 226 -18.91 -23.31 -14.13
N ASP A 227 -20.14 -22.89 -14.46
CA ASP A 227 -20.40 -22.07 -15.64
C ASP A 227 -19.76 -20.68 -15.54
N ASP A 228 -19.68 -20.12 -14.32
CA ASP A 228 -19.00 -18.85 -14.01
C ASP A 228 -17.52 -18.87 -14.40
N ILE A 229 -16.85 -20.03 -14.29
CA ILE A 229 -15.43 -20.18 -14.66
C ILE A 229 -15.20 -19.82 -16.14
N HIS A 230 -16.14 -20.17 -17.01
CA HIS A 230 -16.07 -19.87 -18.44
C HIS A 230 -16.19 -18.36 -18.77
N GLN A 231 -16.55 -17.53 -17.78
CA GLN A 231 -16.64 -16.08 -17.91
C GLN A 231 -15.51 -15.35 -17.18
N ARG A 232 -14.61 -16.08 -16.50
CA ARG A 232 -13.56 -15.51 -15.63
C ARG A 232 -12.16 -15.78 -16.21
N PRO A 233 -11.54 -14.82 -16.92
CA PRO A 233 -10.24 -15.04 -17.56
C PRO A 233 -9.13 -15.44 -16.57
N ALA A 234 -9.16 -14.89 -15.34
CA ALA A 234 -8.23 -15.26 -14.27
C ALA A 234 -8.28 -16.77 -13.95
N LEU A 235 -9.47 -17.34 -13.81
CA LEU A 235 -9.65 -18.75 -13.50
C LEU A 235 -9.28 -19.66 -14.67
N GLN A 236 -9.66 -19.27 -15.90
CA GLN A 236 -9.26 -19.99 -17.11
C GLN A 236 -7.74 -20.03 -17.27
N PHE A 237 -7.09 -18.90 -16.99
CA PHE A 237 -5.64 -18.82 -17.03
C PHE A 237 -4.99 -19.71 -15.96
N THR A 238 -5.54 -19.72 -14.74
CA THR A 238 -5.09 -20.63 -13.67
C THR A 238 -5.21 -22.09 -14.08
N LEU A 239 -6.35 -22.52 -14.61
CA LEU A 239 -6.55 -23.91 -15.08
C LEU A 239 -5.59 -24.27 -16.22
N ARG A 240 -5.38 -23.35 -17.17
CA ARG A 240 -4.40 -23.51 -18.25
C ARG A 240 -2.98 -23.63 -17.68
N ALA A 241 -2.60 -22.83 -16.69
CA ALA A 241 -1.29 -22.88 -16.06
C ALA A 241 -1.07 -24.22 -15.36
N ILE A 242 -2.07 -24.75 -14.63
CA ILE A 242 -2.02 -26.08 -14.01
C ILE A 242 -1.78 -27.15 -15.07
N ALA A 243 -2.58 -27.16 -16.15
CA ALA A 243 -2.41 -28.11 -17.24
C ALA A 243 -1.00 -28.05 -17.86
N LYS A 244 -0.43 -26.85 -17.99
CA LYS A 244 0.94 -26.66 -18.48
C LYS A 244 2.00 -27.17 -17.52
N MET A 245 1.86 -26.93 -16.23
CA MET A 245 2.80 -27.44 -15.23
C MET A 245 2.80 -28.98 -15.17
N VAL A 246 1.62 -29.61 -15.27
CA VAL A 246 1.50 -31.09 -15.27
C VAL A 246 2.19 -31.71 -16.48
N GLN A 247 2.14 -31.07 -17.65
CA GLN A 247 2.82 -31.54 -18.87
C GLN A 247 4.35 -31.63 -18.73
N GLU A 248 4.93 -30.96 -17.75
CA GLU A 248 6.37 -30.96 -17.51
C GLU A 248 6.81 -32.02 -16.49
N VAL A 249 5.87 -32.75 -15.89
CA VAL A 249 6.16 -33.91 -15.04
C VAL A 249 6.53 -35.08 -15.96
N PRO A 250 7.73 -35.69 -15.81
CA PRO A 250 8.10 -36.86 -16.60
C PRO A 250 7.09 -37.99 -16.42
N ALA A 251 6.76 -38.69 -17.51
CA ALA A 251 6.01 -39.94 -17.40
C ALA A 251 6.85 -40.96 -16.63
N CYS A 252 6.27 -41.53 -15.56
CA CYS A 252 6.87 -42.62 -14.80
C CYS A 252 6.93 -43.91 -15.63
#